data_AF-A0A2K9HE03-F1
#
_entry.id   AF-A0A2K9HE03-F1
#
_cell.length_a   1.000
_cell.length_b   1.000
_cell.length_c   1.000
_cell.angle_alpha   90.00
_cell.angle_beta   90.00
_cell.angle_gamma   90.00
#
_symmetry.space_group_name_H-M   'P 1'
#
loop_
_entity.id
_entity.type
_entity.pdbx_description
1 polymer ?
#
loop_
_entity_poly.entity_id
_entity_poly.type
_entity_poly.pdbx_seq_one_letter_code
_entity_poly.pdbx_strand_id
1 'polypeptide(L)'
;MKKIRKGFTLIEMVIVLFIISLLLLIMIPNLTEQKNNANKRSDEALQTTVINQAELYSETHDGDFSLDDLEDTGYITGNQKKKLKGQYLKKDDTGKWILEKDS
;
A
#
# COMPACT_ATOMS: atom_id res chain seq x y z
N MET A 1 27.44 -54.72 20.14
CA MET A 1 26.17 -54.64 19.38
C MET A 1 26.10 -53.29 18.66
N LYS A 2 26.15 -53.26 17.32
CA LYS A 2 26.06 -52.01 16.53
C LYS A 2 24.59 -51.60 16.42
N LYS A 3 24.21 -50.47 17.03
CA LYS A 3 22.86 -49.88 16.85
C LYS A 3 22.77 -49.28 15.46
N ILE A 4 22.05 -49.93 14.56
CA ILE A 4 21.74 -49.39 13.23
C ILE A 4 20.64 -48.34 13.42
N ARG A 5 20.97 -47.06 13.25
CA ARG A 5 19.96 -46.00 13.20
C ARG A 5 19.38 -45.99 11.79
N LYS A 6 18.09 -46.25 11.64
CA LYS A 6 17.37 -46.00 10.39
C LYS A 6 17.33 -44.48 10.20
N GLY A 7 18.16 -43.97 9.29
CA GLY A 7 18.20 -42.57 8.92
C GLY A 7 17.12 -42.22 7.91
N PHE A 8 16.74 -40.94 7.90
CA PHE A 8 15.83 -40.28 6.96
C PHE A 8 15.93 -40.88 5.55
N THR A 9 14.80 -41.33 5.03
CA THR A 9 14.69 -41.87 3.68
C THR A 9 14.40 -40.76 2.67
N LEU A 10 14.74 -40.98 1.39
CA LEU A 10 14.36 -40.05 0.32
C LEU A 10 12.84 -39.91 0.22
N ILE A 11 12.10 -41.00 0.45
CA ILE A 11 10.63 -40.99 0.42
C ILE A 11 10.04 -40.09 1.53
N GLU A 12 10.65 -40.05 2.72
CA GLU A 12 10.27 -39.10 3.77
C GLU A 12 10.43 -37.65 3.32
N MET A 13 11.57 -37.31 2.70
CA MET A 13 11.79 -35.94 2.21
C MET A 13 10.80 -35.54 1.11
N VAL A 14 10.42 -36.48 0.23
CA VAL A 14 9.43 -36.21 -0.82
C VAL A 14 8.05 -35.92 -0.23
N ILE A 15 7.60 -36.70 0.77
CA ILE A 15 6.30 -36.48 1.42
C ILE A 15 6.29 -35.15 2.17
N VAL A 16 7.39 -34.78 2.84
CA VAL A 16 7.50 -33.50 3.55
C VAL A 16 7.41 -32.33 2.58
N LEU A 17 8.16 -32.36 1.47
CA LEU A 17 8.09 -31.32 0.44
C LEU A 17 6.70 -31.23 -0.20
N PHE A 18 6.04 -32.37 -0.40
CA PHE A 18 4.66 -32.42 -0.88
C PHE A 18 3.71 -31.69 0.07
N ILE A 19 3.76 -31.98 1.37
CA ILE A 19 2.92 -31.30 2.37
C ILE A 19 3.24 -29.80 2.45
N ILE A 20 4.52 -29.41 2.47
CA ILE A 20 4.93 -27.99 2.46
C ILE A 20 4.38 -27.28 1.23
N SER A 21 4.41 -27.92 0.06
CA SER A 21 3.87 -27.32 -1.18
C SER A 21 2.37 -27.03 -1.10
N LEU A 22 1.58 -27.93 -0.48
CA LEU A 22 0.15 -27.72 -0.24
C LEU A 22 -0.11 -26.58 0.74
N LEU A 23 0.69 -26.49 1.81
CA LEU A 23 0.60 -25.40 2.77
C LEU A 23 0.93 -24.04 2.11
N LEU A 24 1.98 -23.99 1.29
CA LEU A 24 2.35 -22.78 0.54
C LEU A 24 1.25 -22.36 -0.43
N LEU A 25 0.61 -23.32 -1.11
CA LEU A 25 -0.48 -23.02 -2.05
C LEU A 25 -1.67 -22.35 -1.35
N ILE A 26 -1.98 -22.72 -0.11
CA ILE A 26 -3.05 -22.09 0.69
C ILE A 26 -2.57 -20.76 1.30
N MET A 27 -1.31 -20.68 1.73
CA MET A 27 -0.74 -19.52 2.42
C MET A 27 -0.46 -18.32 1.49
N ILE A 28 0.08 -18.55 0.30
CA ILE A 28 0.45 -17.50 -0.67
C ILE A 28 -0.73 -16.59 -1.08
N PRO A 29 -1.93 -17.11 -1.45
CA PRO A 29 -3.04 -16.24 -1.83
C PRO A 29 -3.50 -15.38 -0.64
N ASN A 30 -3.56 -15.95 0.56
CA ASN A 30 -3.93 -15.24 1.78
C ASN A 30 -2.91 -14.12 2.12
N LEU A 31 -1.61 -14.39 2.01
CA LEU A 31 -0.57 -13.37 2.19
C LEU A 31 -0.64 -12.25 1.16
N THR A 32 -0.92 -12.60 -0.10
CA THR A 32 -1.03 -11.62 -1.19
C THR A 32 -2.20 -10.67 -0.96
N GLU A 33 -3.35 -11.21 -0.52
CA GLU A 33 -4.52 -10.41 -0.18
C GLU A 33 -4.25 -9.48 1.02
N GLN A 34 -3.61 -9.97 2.08
CA GLN A 34 -3.24 -9.15 3.23
C GLN A 34 -2.29 -8.02 2.85
N LYS A 35 -1.27 -8.30 2.02
CA LYS A 35 -0.36 -7.28 1.49
C LYS A 35 -1.11 -6.22 0.68
N ASN A 36 -2.03 -6.65 -0.19
CA ASN A 36 -2.83 -5.72 -1.00
C ASN A 36 -3.73 -4.84 -0.12
N ASN A 37 -4.36 -5.41 0.91
CA ASN A 37 -5.19 -4.66 1.85
C ASN A 37 -4.37 -3.67 2.69
N ALA A 38 -3.16 -4.05 3.12
CA ALA A 38 -2.24 -3.14 3.80
C ALA A 38 -1.82 -1.97 2.89
N ASN A 39 -1.52 -2.24 1.62
CA ASN A 39 -1.19 -1.18 0.65
C ASN A 39 -2.37 -0.22 0.44
N LYS A 40 -3.60 -0.73 0.25
CA LYS A 40 -4.80 0.11 0.12
C LYS A 40 -4.99 1.04 1.31
N ARG A 41 -4.89 0.50 2.53
CA ARG A 41 -4.97 1.31 3.77
C ARG A 41 -3.87 2.36 3.85
N SER A 42 -2.65 2.02 3.43
CA SER A 42 -1.56 2.97 3.36
C SER A 42 -1.82 4.09 2.36
N ASP A 43 -2.45 3.78 1.23
CA ASP A 43 -2.78 4.76 0.19
C ASP A 43 -3.95 5.66 0.64
N GLU A 44 -4.96 5.12 1.32
CA GLU A 44 -6.06 5.88 1.93
C GLU A 44 -5.56 6.85 3.01
N ALA A 45 -4.65 6.38 3.89
CA ALA A 45 -4.03 7.22 4.90
C ALA A 45 -3.17 8.34 4.29
N LEU A 46 -2.47 8.03 3.19
CA LEU A 46 -1.71 9.02 2.43
C LEU A 46 -2.64 10.08 1.83
N GLN A 47 -3.73 9.68 1.18
CA GLN A 47 -4.71 10.60 0.61
C GLN A 47 -5.27 11.52 1.68
N THR A 48 -5.66 10.97 2.84
CA THR A 48 -6.16 11.75 3.97
C THR A 48 -5.13 12.76 4.46
N THR A 49 -3.86 12.36 4.54
CA THR A 49 -2.77 13.27 4.94
C THR A 49 -2.64 14.42 3.94
N VAL A 50 -2.62 14.14 2.64
CA VAL A 50 -2.49 15.17 1.60
C VAL A 50 -3.70 16.10 1.57
N ILE A 51 -4.91 15.59 1.76
CA ILE A 51 -6.12 16.42 1.89
C ILE A 51 -6.01 17.36 3.09
N ASN A 52 -5.54 16.88 4.25
CA ASN A 52 -5.32 17.75 5.41
C ASN A 52 -4.27 18.83 5.12
N GLN A 53 -3.23 18.50 4.36
CA GLN A 53 -2.23 19.49 3.95
C GLN A 53 -2.79 20.51 2.96
N ALA A 54 -3.67 20.09 2.04
CA ALA A 54 -4.40 20.99 1.15
C ALA A 54 -5.31 21.94 1.93
N GLU A 55 -6.03 21.42 2.93
CA GLU A 55 -6.88 22.23 3.81
C GLU A 55 -6.04 23.32 4.53
N LEU A 56 -4.94 22.93 5.17
CA LEU A 56 -4.02 23.86 5.85
C LEU A 56 -3.42 24.89 4.89
N TYR A 57 -3.11 24.49 3.65
CA TYR A 57 -2.64 25.41 2.63
C TYR A 57 -3.71 26.45 2.27
N SER A 58 -4.95 26.01 2.13
CA SER A 58 -6.11 26.86 1.81
C SER A 58 -6.48 27.87 2.91
N GLU A 59 -6.06 27.66 4.16
CA GLU A 59 -6.24 28.63 5.24
C GLU A 59 -5.36 29.88 5.09
N THR A 60 -4.26 29.77 4.35
CA THR A 60 -3.25 30.83 4.22
C THR A 60 -3.11 31.35 2.79
N HIS A 61 -3.70 30.66 1.82
CA HIS A 61 -3.63 30.98 0.40
C HIS A 61 -5.04 30.97 -0.20
N ASP A 62 -5.44 32.11 -0.76
CA ASP A 62 -6.71 32.24 -1.47
C ASP A 62 -6.60 31.69 -2.90
N GLY A 63 -7.68 31.08 -3.38
CA GLY A 63 -7.80 30.57 -4.75
C GLY A 63 -7.65 29.06 -4.89
N ASP A 64 -7.71 28.60 -6.14
CA ASP A 64 -7.49 27.20 -6.48
C ASP A 64 -5.98 26.92 -6.59
N PHE A 65 -5.56 25.76 -6.10
CA PHE A 65 -4.18 25.30 -6.14
C PHE A 65 -4.12 23.81 -6.48
N SER A 66 -2.92 23.36 -6.81
CA SER A 66 -2.63 22.03 -7.30
C SER A 66 -1.73 21.24 -6.35
N LEU A 67 -1.54 19.95 -6.65
CA LEU A 67 -0.56 19.13 -5.95
C LEU A 67 0.88 19.59 -6.21
N ASP A 68 1.14 20.30 -7.31
CA ASP A 68 2.43 20.93 -7.59
C ASP A 68 2.70 22.05 -6.60
N ASP A 69 1.71 22.92 -6.35
CA ASP A 69 1.84 24.02 -5.39
C ASP A 69 2.12 23.51 -3.98
N LEU A 70 1.49 22.40 -3.57
CA LEU A 70 1.73 21.75 -2.27
C LEU A 70 3.14 21.15 -2.16
N GLU A 71 3.72 20.67 -3.27
CA GLU A 71 5.09 20.16 -3.28
C GLU A 71 6.09 21.31 -3.20
N ASP A 72 5.88 22.35 -4.01
CA ASP A 72 6.77 23.51 -4.12
C ASP A 72 6.83 24.30 -2.80
N THR A 73 5.70 24.34 -2.07
CA THR A 73 5.59 25.00 -0.76
C THR A 73 5.97 24.07 0.40
N GLY A 74 6.28 22.80 0.13
CA GLY A 74 6.78 21.83 1.11
C GLY A 74 5.72 21.20 2.00
N TYR A 75 4.42 21.42 1.72
CA TYR A 75 3.30 20.78 2.43
C TYR A 75 3.23 19.27 2.15
N ILE A 76 3.67 18.83 0.98
CA ILE A 76 3.84 17.42 0.65
C ILE A 76 5.22 17.16 0.05
N THR A 77 5.70 15.93 0.19
CA THR A 77 6.93 15.47 -0.44
C THR A 77 6.67 14.99 -1.86
N GLY A 78 7.68 15.08 -2.72
CA GLY A 78 7.61 14.53 -4.08
C GLY A 78 7.34 13.01 -4.13
N ASN A 79 7.67 12.27 -3.07
CA ASN A 79 7.30 10.85 -2.96
C ASN A 79 5.79 10.65 -2.76
N GLN A 80 5.15 11.53 -1.99
CA GLN A 80 3.70 11.51 -1.79
C GLN A 80 2.98 11.87 -3.09
N LYS A 81 3.42 12.92 -3.78
CA LYS A 81 2.91 13.28 -5.11
C LYS A 81 3.09 12.17 -6.14
N LYS A 82 4.27 11.51 -6.18
CA LYS A 82 4.53 10.36 -7.07
C LYS A 82 3.59 9.18 -6.80
N LYS A 83 3.24 8.92 -5.55
CA LYS A 83 2.26 7.87 -5.18
C LYS A 83 0.83 8.24 -5.59
N LEU A 84 0.52 9.52 -5.66
CA LEU A 84 -0.77 10.06 -6.10
C LEU A 84 -0.82 10.37 -7.61
N LYS A 85 0.10 9.82 -8.40
CA LYS A 85 0.09 10.02 -9.86
C LYS A 85 -1.26 9.66 -10.47
N GLY A 86 -1.76 10.53 -11.35
CA GLY A 86 -3.08 10.40 -11.96
C GLY A 86 -4.21 10.75 -11.00
N GLN A 87 -3.93 11.46 -9.90
CA GLN A 87 -4.95 12.10 -9.06
C GLN A 87 -4.70 13.61 -9.02
N TYR A 88 -5.78 14.38 -8.88
CA TYR A 88 -5.75 15.83 -8.76
C TYR A 88 -6.63 16.29 -7.60
N LEU A 89 -6.32 17.48 -7.08
CA LEU A 89 -7.11 18.13 -6.04
C LEU A 89 -8.34 18.78 -6.64
N LYS A 90 -9.48 18.61 -5.98
CA LYS A 90 -10.76 19.24 -6.33
C LYS A 90 -11.58 19.46 -5.06
N LYS A 91 -12.48 20.44 -5.08
CA LYS A 91 -13.50 20.59 -4.04
C LYS A 91 -14.75 19.78 -4.38
N ASP A 92 -15.27 19.04 -3.40
CA ASP A 92 -16.57 18.39 -3.51
C ASP A 92 -17.73 19.40 -3.36
N ASP A 93 -18.97 18.92 -3.46
CA ASP A 93 -20.19 19.74 -3.33
C ASP A 93 -20.33 20.44 -1.96
N THR A 94 -19.55 20.01 -0.96
CA THR A 94 -19.52 20.60 0.39
C THR A 94 -18.39 21.62 0.57
N GLY A 95 -17.57 21.82 -0.46
CA GLY A 95 -16.40 22.70 -0.44
C GLY A 95 -15.14 22.06 0.14
N LYS A 96 -15.17 20.77 0.47
CA LYS A 96 -14.05 20.04 1.06
C LYS A 96 -13.09 19.56 -0.03
N TRP A 97 -11.79 19.65 0.23
CA TRP A 97 -10.77 19.10 -0.66
C TRP A 97 -10.83 17.56 -0.72
N ILE A 98 -10.82 17.04 -1.95
CA ILE A 98 -10.76 15.61 -2.27
C ILE A 98 -9.72 15.35 -3.36
N LEU A 99 -9.24 14.11 -3.43
CA LEU A 99 -8.40 13.62 -4.51
C LEU A 99 -9.26 12.80 -5.48
N GLU A 100 -9.34 13.26 -6.73
CA GLU A 100 -10.08 12.60 -7.81
C GLU A 100 -9.09 12.03 -8.82
N LYS A 101 -9.41 10.87 -9.42
CA LYS A 101 -8.56 10.26 -10.45
C LYS A 101 -8.78 10.93 -11.80
N ASP A 102 -7.70 11.12 -12.54
CA ASP A 102 -7.74 11.45 -13.96
C ASP A 102 -8.43 10.29 -14.70
N SER A 103 -9.46 10.61 -15.48
CA SER A 103 -10.32 9.60 -16.14
C SER A 103 -9.62 8.88 -17.30
#